data_AF-A0A2P6RCT0-F1
#
_entry.id   AF-A0A2P6RCT0-F1
#
_cell.length_a   1.000
_cell.length_b   1.000
_cell.length_c   1.000
_cell.angle_alpha   90.00
_cell.angle_beta   90.00
_cell.angle_gamma   90.00
#
_symmetry.space_group_name_H-M   'P 1'
#
loop_
_entity.id
_entity.type
_entity.pdbx_description
1 polymer ?
#
loop_
_entity_poly.entity_id
_entity_poly.type
_entity_poly.pdbx_seq_one_letter_code
_entity_poly.pdbx_strand_id
1 'polypeptide(L)'
;MSFPNSDVFKDVVRVFSVQTKKLLTFKTNDRKRVEVVCITSEGCPFRIWASVNGKVSPTFYIKTINMEHKCSELTGKNYHCNAPFIAKGYIYSFMVDKNWSREGIQAAVQRDYGMTPGY
;
A
#
# COMPACT_ATOMS: atom_id res chain seq x y z
N MET A 1 7.75 15.45 -3.90
CA MET A 1 8.09 14.32 -3.01
C MET A 1 8.96 13.32 -3.78
N SER A 2 10.00 12.79 -3.14
CA SER A 2 10.97 11.87 -3.74
C SER A 2 11.20 10.65 -2.85
N PHE A 3 11.45 9.50 -3.45
CA PHE A 3 11.71 8.23 -2.79
C PHE A 3 13.08 7.70 -3.22
N PRO A 4 13.84 7.04 -2.33
CA PRO A 4 15.18 6.53 -2.67
C PRO A 4 15.19 5.54 -3.84
N ASN A 5 14.13 4.73 -3.97
CA ASN A 5 13.95 3.75 -5.04
C ASN A 5 12.47 3.43 -5.23
N SER A 6 12.16 2.61 -6.25
CA SER A 6 10.78 2.21 -6.57
C SER A 6 10.16 1.30 -5.51
N ASP A 7 10.95 0.52 -4.78
CA ASP A 7 10.45 -0.42 -3.78
C ASP A 7 9.93 0.31 -2.54
N VAL A 8 10.65 1.34 -2.07
CA VAL A 8 10.19 2.22 -0.99
C VAL A 8 8.92 2.96 -1.40
N PHE A 9 8.85 3.45 -2.64
CA PHE A 9 7.63 4.08 -3.15
C PHE A 9 6.45 3.12 -3.14
N LYS A 10 6.64 1.89 -3.64
CA LYS A 10 5.59 0.86 -3.66
C LYS A 10 5.16 0.50 -2.25
N ASP A 11 6.09 0.30 -1.31
CA ASP A 11 5.76 -0.04 0.07
C ASP A 11 4.90 1.05 0.73
N VAL A 12 5.22 2.33 0.52
CA VAL A 12 4.38 3.44 1.00
C VAL A 12 2.99 3.41 0.37
N VAL A 13 2.88 3.15 -0.94
CA VAL A 13 1.58 3.02 -1.62
C VAL A 13 0.77 1.83 -1.08
N ARG A 14 1.42 0.72 -0.75
CA ARG A 14 0.76 -0.46 -0.15
C ARG A 14 0.18 -0.12 1.23
N VAL A 15 0.97 0.55 2.07
CA VAL A 15 0.53 1.00 3.40
C VAL A 15 -0.65 1.97 3.27
N PHE A 16 -0.53 2.95 2.38
CA PHE A 16 -1.56 3.93 2.12
C PHE A 16 -2.87 3.27 1.67
N SER A 17 -2.80 2.32 0.73
CA SER A 17 -3.92 1.50 0.25
C SER A 17 -4.69 0.83 1.40
N VAL A 18 -3.97 0.20 2.34
CA VAL A 18 -4.60 -0.47 3.50
C VAL A 18 -5.21 0.57 4.47
N GLN A 19 -4.49 1.64 4.78
CA GLN A 19 -4.94 2.70 5.70
C GLN A 19 -6.20 3.42 5.20
N THR A 20 -6.24 3.78 3.92
CA THR A 20 -7.41 4.48 3.34
C THR A 20 -8.53 3.54 2.94
N LYS A 21 -8.37 2.23 3.17
CA LYS A 21 -9.29 1.19 2.73
C LYS A 21 -9.64 1.32 1.24
N LYS A 22 -8.63 1.59 0.41
CA LYS A 22 -8.79 1.69 -1.05
C LYS A 22 -7.95 0.61 -1.70
N LEU A 23 -8.44 0.02 -2.77
CA LEU A 23 -7.69 -0.94 -3.57
C LEU A 23 -6.86 -0.19 -4.62
N LEU A 24 -5.57 -0.02 -4.34
CA LEU A 24 -4.63 0.64 -5.26
C LEU A 24 -3.83 -0.40 -6.04
N THR A 25 -3.75 -0.27 -7.37
CA THR A 25 -2.94 -1.16 -8.20
C THR A 25 -1.84 -0.40 -8.94
N PHE A 26 -0.77 -1.11 -9.24
CA PHE A 26 0.35 -0.60 -10.02
C PHE A 26 0.12 -0.95 -11.49
N LYS A 27 -0.50 -0.04 -12.25
CA LYS A 27 -0.85 -0.26 -13.66
C LYS A 27 0.39 -0.31 -14.55
N THR A 28 1.27 0.67 -14.37
CA THR A 28 2.60 0.67 -14.96
C THR A 28 3.59 0.36 -13.84
N ASN A 29 4.43 -0.65 -14.02
CA ASN A 29 5.42 -1.03 -13.04
C ASN A 29 6.68 -1.52 -13.74
N ASP A 30 7.47 -0.58 -14.23
CA ASP A 30 8.78 -0.89 -14.78
C ASP A 30 9.89 -0.30 -13.90
N ARG A 31 11.15 -0.54 -14.28
CA ARG A 31 12.31 -0.12 -13.50
C ARG A 31 12.43 1.41 -13.37
N LYS A 32 11.81 2.18 -14.25
CA LYS A 32 11.96 3.64 -14.37
C LYS A 32 10.71 4.41 -14.00
N ARG A 33 9.52 3.82 -14.10
CA ARG A 33 8.24 4.47 -13.83
C ARG A 33 7.26 3.51 -13.18
N VAL A 34 6.46 4.09 -12.29
CA VAL A 34 5.38 3.41 -11.60
C VAL A 34 4.16 4.31 -11.68
N GLU A 35 3.05 3.72 -12.11
CA GLU A 35 1.74 4.35 -12.13
C GLU A 35 0.82 3.63 -11.17
N VAL A 36 0.30 4.36 -10.20
CA VAL A 36 -0.68 3.88 -9.23
C VAL A 36 -2.05 4.38 -9.65
N VAL A 37 -3.04 3.49 -9.67
CA VAL A 37 -4.44 3.83 -9.91
C VAL A 37 -5.32 3.17 -8.86
N CYS A 38 -6.44 3.81 -8.53
CA CYS A 38 -7.43 3.19 -7.65
C CYS A 38 -8.42 2.36 -8.48
N ILE A 39 -8.60 1.10 -8.08
CA ILE A 39 -9.55 0.15 -8.69
C ILE A 39 -10.69 -0.24 -7.75
N THR A 40 -10.82 0.47 -6.61
CA THR A 40 -11.92 0.22 -5.64
C THR A 40 -13.30 0.35 -6.28
N SER A 41 -13.46 1.31 -7.18
CA SER A 41 -14.66 1.49 -8.00
C SER A 41 -14.21 1.87 -9.40
N GLU A 42 -15.00 1.47 -10.39
CA GLU A 42 -14.75 1.85 -11.78
C GLU A 42 -14.77 3.38 -11.93
N GLY A 43 -13.85 3.92 -12.72
CA GLY A 43 -13.79 5.37 -13.00
C GLY A 43 -13.23 6.24 -11.87
N CYS A 44 -12.65 5.67 -10.80
CA CYS A 44 -12.02 6.48 -9.76
C CYS A 44 -10.86 7.31 -10.33
N PRO A 45 -10.83 8.66 -10.15
CA PRO A 45 -9.84 9.53 -10.80
C PRO A 45 -8.48 9.53 -10.10
N PHE A 46 -8.37 8.89 -8.93
CA PHE A 46 -7.12 8.75 -8.18
C PHE A 46 -6.01 8.15 -9.04
N ARG A 47 -4.90 8.88 -9.13
CA ARG A 47 -3.75 8.48 -9.93
C ARG A 47 -2.46 9.08 -9.37
N ILE A 48 -1.41 8.28 -9.28
CA ILE A 48 -0.06 8.75 -8.97
C ILE A 48 0.87 8.28 -10.07
N TRP A 49 1.59 9.20 -10.69
CA TRP A 49 2.67 8.90 -11.60
C TRP A 49 3.99 9.25 -10.96
N ALA A 50 4.86 8.25 -10.82
CA ALA A 50 6.22 8.43 -10.32
C ALA A 50 7.24 7.87 -11.30
N SER A 51 8.36 8.55 -11.48
CA SER A 51 9.44 8.10 -12.35
C SER A 51 10.81 8.56 -11.86
N VAL A 52 11.86 7.85 -12.27
CA VAL A 52 13.24 8.28 -12.07
C VAL A 52 13.53 9.55 -12.88
N ASN A 53 14.32 10.46 -12.31
CA ASN A 53 14.88 11.59 -13.04
C ASN A 53 16.26 11.20 -13.57
N GLY A 54 16.34 10.87 -14.86
CA GLY A 54 17.60 10.59 -15.54
C GLY A 54 18.22 9.21 -15.25
N LYS A 55 19.47 9.03 -15.67
CA LYS A 55 20.19 7.75 -15.61
C LYS A 55 21.03 7.56 -14.32
N VAL A 56 21.27 8.64 -13.57
CA VAL A 56 22.35 8.70 -12.56
C VAL A 56 21.88 8.32 -11.16
N SER A 57 20.62 8.58 -10.79
CA SER A 57 20.11 8.25 -9.45
C SER A 57 18.87 7.33 -9.53
N PRO A 58 18.77 6.30 -8.67
CA PRO A 58 17.59 5.45 -8.58
C PRO A 58 16.37 6.15 -7.94
N THR A 59 16.53 7.42 -7.57
CA THR A 59 15.52 8.23 -6.89
C THR A 59 14.26 8.38 -7.74
N PHE A 60 13.14 7.93 -7.19
CA PHE A 60 11.81 8.04 -7.78
C PHE A 60 11.15 9.35 -7.38
N TYR A 61 10.71 10.13 -8.36
CA TYR A 61 10.01 11.39 -8.14
C TYR A 61 8.55 11.26 -8.54
N ILE A 62 7.64 11.74 -7.70
CA ILE A 62 6.24 11.91 -8.10
C ILE A 62 6.18 13.08 -9.09
N LYS A 63 5.68 12.82 -10.29
CA LYS A 63 5.48 13.83 -11.36
C LYS A 63 4.05 14.32 -11.44
N THR A 64 3.10 13.41 -11.19
CA THR A 64 1.68 13.71 -11.24
C THR A 64 1.01 13.03 -10.07
N ILE A 65 0.14 13.76 -9.38
CA ILE A 65 -0.61 13.25 -8.25
C ILE A 65 -2.02 13.80 -8.32
N ASN A 66 -3.00 12.89 -8.33
CA ASN A 66 -4.39 13.18 -8.09
C ASN A 66 -4.83 12.33 -6.90
N MET A 67 -5.04 12.98 -5.75
CA MET A 67 -5.49 12.34 -4.51
C MET A 67 -7.00 12.22 -4.40
N GLU A 68 -7.76 12.78 -5.36
CA GLU A 68 -9.21 12.73 -5.33
C GLU A 68 -9.71 11.29 -5.54
N HIS A 69 -10.49 10.81 -4.59
CA HIS A 69 -11.21 9.56 -4.69
C HIS A 69 -12.70 9.83 -4.91
N LYS A 70 -13.28 9.21 -5.93
CA LYS A 70 -14.75 9.16 -6.14
C LYS A 70 -15.34 7.78 -5.86
N CYS A 71 -14.55 6.87 -5.31
CA CYS A 71 -14.93 5.51 -4.94
C CYS A 71 -15.39 5.43 -3.48
N SER A 72 -16.26 4.47 -3.19
CA SER A 72 -16.61 4.07 -1.82
C SER A 72 -15.42 3.41 -1.09
N GLU A 73 -15.55 3.16 0.21
CA GLU A 73 -14.59 2.32 0.94
C GLU A 73 -14.61 0.89 0.39
N LEU A 74 -13.45 0.23 0.43
CA LEU A 74 -13.35 -1.18 0.03
C LEU A 74 -14.11 -2.06 1.02
N THR A 75 -15.20 -2.68 0.55
CA THR A 75 -15.93 -3.72 1.28
C THR A 75 -15.35 -5.09 0.94
N GLY A 76 -14.26 -5.49 1.58
CA GLY A 76 -13.64 -6.80 1.34
C GLY A 76 -12.16 -6.86 1.69
N LYS A 77 -11.45 -7.84 1.10
CA LYS A 77 -10.01 -8.04 1.33
C LYS A 77 -9.19 -7.04 0.52
N ASN A 78 -8.22 -6.38 1.15
CA ASN A 78 -7.16 -5.67 0.46
C ASN A 78 -5.98 -6.62 0.23
N TYR A 79 -5.61 -6.89 -1.02
CA TYR A 79 -4.49 -7.82 -1.32
C TYR A 79 -3.11 -7.29 -0.87
N HIS A 80 -3.01 -6.01 -0.51
CA HIS A 80 -1.82 -5.45 0.14
C HIS A 80 -1.76 -5.72 1.64
N CYS A 81 -2.89 -6.07 2.27
CA CYS A 81 -2.95 -6.50 3.66
C CYS A 81 -2.58 -7.99 3.78
N ASN A 82 -1.37 -8.33 3.34
CA ASN A 82 -0.83 -9.69 3.32
C ASN A 82 0.15 -9.94 4.49
N ALA A 83 0.63 -11.18 4.62
CA ALA A 83 1.54 -11.56 5.71
C ALA A 83 2.81 -10.68 5.80
N PRO A 84 3.51 -10.32 4.70
CA PRO A 84 4.61 -9.36 4.75
C PRO A 84 4.24 -7.97 5.31
N PHE A 85 3.06 -7.45 4.95
CA PHE A 85 2.58 -6.17 5.48
C PHE A 85 2.36 -6.24 6.99
N ILE A 86 1.71 -7.31 7.46
CA ILE A 86 1.44 -7.54 8.89
C ILE A 86 2.76 -7.74 9.64
N ALA A 87 3.68 -8.57 9.13
CA ALA A 87 4.97 -8.81 9.76
C ALA A 87 5.79 -7.51 9.94
N LYS A 88 5.81 -6.64 8.92
CA LYS A 88 6.47 -5.34 8.99
C LYS A 88 5.78 -4.39 9.98
N GLY A 89 4.45 -4.32 9.94
CA GLY A 89 3.67 -3.39 10.77
C GLY A 89 3.67 -3.74 12.25
N TYR A 90 3.74 -5.03 12.60
CA TYR A 90 3.62 -5.52 13.98
C TYR A 90 4.89 -6.19 14.50
N ILE A 91 6.06 -5.89 13.91
CA ILE A 91 7.33 -6.54 14.29
C ILE A 91 7.60 -6.44 15.79
N TYR A 92 7.32 -5.29 16.41
CA TYR A 92 7.49 -5.08 17.85
C TYR A 92 6.51 -5.92 18.67
N SER A 93 5.25 -6.06 18.23
CA SER A 93 4.27 -6.90 18.90
C SER A 93 4.72 -8.36 18.92
N PHE A 94 5.29 -8.86 17.81
CA PHE A 94 5.88 -10.20 17.74
C PHE A 94 7.12 -10.35 18.63
N MET A 95 7.90 -9.28 18.82
CA MET A 95 9.05 -9.31 19.74
C MET A 95 8.63 -9.35 21.21
N VAL A 96 7.53 -8.67 21.56
CA VAL A 96 6.98 -8.61 22.92
C VAL A 96 6.26 -9.92 23.28
N ASP A 97 5.42 -10.43 22.39
CA ASP A 97 4.72 -11.70 22.57
C ASP A 97 5.05 -12.67 21.43
N LYS A 98 5.96 -13.61 21.73
CA LYS A 98 6.39 -14.66 20.78
C LYS A 98 5.29 -15.69 20.50
N ASN A 99 4.29 -15.79 21.37
CA ASN A 99 3.18 -16.74 21.25
C ASN A 99 1.88 -16.03 20.83
N TRP A 100 1.99 -14.84 20.23
CA TRP A 100 0.83 -14.06 19.84
C TRP A 100 -0.06 -14.85 18.88
N SER A 101 -1.27 -15.14 19.35
CA SER A 101 -2.18 -16.04 18.63
C SER A 101 -2.60 -15.46 17.29
N ARG A 102 -2.90 -16.35 16.35
CA ARG A 102 -3.44 -16.03 15.02
C ARG A 102 -4.67 -15.14 15.14
N GLU A 103 -5.57 -15.46 16.06
CA GLU A 103 -6.81 -14.71 16.33
C GLU A 103 -6.49 -13.32 16.88
N GLY A 104 -5.48 -13.21 17.76
CA GLY A 104 -5.00 -11.93 18.29
C GLY A 104 -4.43 -11.01 17.21
N ILE A 105 -3.66 -11.58 16.28
CA ILE A 105 -3.12 -10.84 15.12
C ILE A 105 -4.28 -10.36 14.22
N GLN A 106 -5.24 -11.24 13.92
CA GLN A 106 -6.41 -10.87 13.13
C GLN A 106 -7.22 -9.75 13.80
N ALA A 107 -7.44 -9.83 15.11
CA ALA A 107 -8.15 -8.81 15.87
C ALA A 107 -7.41 -7.48 15.86
N ALA A 108 -6.07 -7.48 15.97
CA ALA A 108 -5.28 -6.26 15.86
C ALA A 108 -5.36 -5.63 14.47
N VAL A 109 -5.22 -6.42 13.41
CA VAL A 109 -5.35 -5.92 12.03
C VAL A 109 -6.76 -5.37 11.77
N GLN A 110 -7.79 -6.06 12.26
CA GLN A 110 -9.18 -5.61 12.14
C GLN A 110 -9.42 -4.31 12.92
N ARG A 111 -8.83 -4.15 14.10
CA ARG A 111 -8.93 -2.92 14.91
C ARG A 111 -8.22 -1.74 14.24
N ASP A 112 -6.99 -1.95 13.78
CA ASP A 112 -6.11 -0.86 13.35
C ASP A 112 -6.43 -0.42 11.91
N TYR A 113 -6.88 -1.34 11.05
CA TYR A 113 -7.13 -1.09 9.63
C TYR A 113 -8.58 -1.34 9.19
N GLY A 114 -9.43 -1.93 10.02
CA GLY A 114 -10.78 -2.33 9.62
C GLY A 114 -10.79 -3.46 8.58
N MET A 115 -9.67 -4.16 8.41
CA MET A 115 -9.46 -5.18 7.38
C MET A 115 -9.31 -6.55 8.01
N THR A 116 -9.83 -7.57 7.35
CA THR A 116 -9.61 -8.96 7.74
C THR A 116 -8.48 -9.53 6.88
N PRO A 117 -7.37 -10.01 7.47
CA PRO A 117 -6.30 -10.68 6.73
C PRO A 117 -6.85 -11.84 5.91
N GLY A 118 -6.52 -11.90 4.62
CA GLY A 118 -6.85 -13.04 3.78
C GLY A 118 -5.86 -14.19 3.99
N TYR A 119 -6.38 -15.39 4.25
CA TYR A 119 -5.68 -16.66 3.98
C TYR A 119 -5.65 -16.91 2.48
#